data_AF-A0A395HDD6-F1
#
_entry.id   AF-A0A395HDD6-F1
#
_cell.length_a   1.000
_cell.length_b   1.000
_cell.length_c   1.000
_cell.angle_alpha   90.00
_cell.angle_beta   90.00
_cell.angle_gamma   90.00
#
_symmetry.space_group_name_H-M   'P 1'
#
loop_
_entity.id
_entity.type
_entity.pdbx_description
1 polymer ?
#
loop_
_entity_poly.entity_id
_entity_poly.type
_entity_poly.pdbx_seq_one_letter_code
_entity_poly.pdbx_strand_id
1 'polypeptide(L)'
;MSTNDSKPTPEALISKFEVSRLLKQDQNGRRIAILGTINNQQGILTAERAAFATETPEALSAFHAAITQVQNLGDNDIYRWYLASSSSGPGSQQPPDLKLNLIWPCTDQHIKKYSEQVVRMVTETPGIYRDHVRPYMSAKREEGRLNWVFNILEGRTEQEDVILRDKGSGNEEEEGFLVLPDLNWDRKTMGSLHLLALVLRRDIWSLRDLKKKHVPWLKYLRERLLEDLVKVYPQLETDQLKLYVHYQPTYYHFHIHVVNVMLEAGATQATGKAFGLENIISQLETLEGNEETGMADVSLTYYLGEASELWSNVFGPLKRGEKPL
;
A
#
# COMPACT_ATOMS: atom_id res chain seq x y z
N MET A 1 32.95 -15.33 -29.20
CA MET A 1 32.23 -14.04 -29.08
C MET A 1 31.11 -14.24 -28.07
N SER A 2 31.32 -13.91 -26.80
CA SER A 2 30.24 -13.91 -25.81
C SER A 2 29.47 -12.61 -25.96
N THR A 3 28.23 -12.68 -26.42
CA THR A 3 27.29 -11.58 -26.34
C THR A 3 27.06 -11.29 -24.86
N ASN A 4 27.57 -10.16 -24.38
CA ASN A 4 27.16 -9.56 -23.13
C ASN A 4 25.67 -9.23 -23.25
N ASP A 5 24.80 -10.12 -22.75
CA ASP A 5 23.40 -9.82 -22.49
C ASP A 5 23.35 -8.84 -21.32
N SER A 6 23.57 -7.55 -21.60
CA SER A 6 23.29 -6.51 -20.61
C SER A 6 21.78 -6.51 -20.37
N LYS A 7 21.39 -6.74 -19.10
CA LYS A 7 19.99 -6.61 -18.71
C LYS A 7 19.48 -5.23 -19.17
N PRO A 8 18.34 -5.15 -19.85
CA PRO A 8 17.79 -3.88 -20.29
C PRO A 8 17.60 -2.96 -19.09
N THR A 9 17.85 -1.66 -19.26
CA THR A 9 17.59 -0.69 -18.19
C THR A 9 16.09 -0.66 -17.88
N PRO A 10 15.68 -0.37 -16.63
CA PRO A 10 14.27 -0.28 -16.27
C PRO A 10 13.45 0.63 -17.19
N GLU A 11 14.03 1.74 -17.65
CA GLU A 11 13.38 2.69 -18.56
C GLU A 11 13.15 2.08 -19.94
N ALA A 12 14.10 1.28 -20.45
CA ALA A 12 14.00 0.63 -21.74
C ALA A 12 12.94 -0.49 -21.77
N LEU A 13 12.45 -0.96 -20.61
CA LEU A 13 11.36 -1.92 -20.54
C LEU A 13 10.01 -1.29 -20.90
N ILE A 14 9.81 -0.01 -20.57
CA ILE A 14 8.53 0.68 -20.80
C ILE A 14 8.23 0.80 -22.30
N SER A 15 9.23 1.13 -23.11
CA SER A 15 9.06 1.25 -24.58
C SER A 15 8.84 -0.09 -25.28
N LYS A 16 9.17 -1.21 -24.63
CA LYS A 16 8.98 -2.57 -25.14
C LYS A 16 7.65 -3.20 -24.70
N PHE A 17 6.86 -2.51 -23.89
CA PHE A 17 5.60 -3.04 -23.37
C PHE A 17 4.52 -3.07 -24.44
N GLU A 18 4.12 -4.27 -24.84
CA GLU A 18 3.05 -4.49 -25.82
C GLU A 18 1.72 -4.64 -25.08
N VAL A 19 0.81 -3.69 -25.27
CA VAL A 19 -0.50 -3.66 -24.61
C VAL A 19 -1.38 -4.80 -25.11
N SER A 20 -1.98 -5.56 -24.18
CA SER A 20 -2.99 -6.58 -24.49
C SER A 20 -4.40 -6.12 -24.11
N ARG A 21 -4.65 -5.76 -22.84
CA ARG A 21 -5.97 -5.30 -22.39
C ARG A 21 -5.90 -4.49 -21.10
N LEU A 22 -6.91 -3.67 -20.86
CA LEU A 22 -7.13 -3.04 -19.55
C LEU A 22 -7.49 -4.13 -18.52
N LEU A 23 -6.86 -4.06 -17.35
CA LEU A 23 -7.21 -4.88 -16.19
C LEU A 23 -8.20 -4.16 -15.28
N LYS A 24 -7.95 -2.88 -14.98
CA LYS A 24 -8.75 -2.09 -14.04
C LYS A 24 -8.53 -0.60 -14.27
N GLN A 25 -9.56 0.20 -13.99
CA GLN A 25 -9.47 1.64 -13.79
C GLN A 25 -10.01 1.98 -12.39
N ASP A 26 -9.25 2.73 -11.59
CA ASP A 26 -9.67 3.15 -10.24
C ASP A 26 -9.15 4.56 -9.89
N GLN A 27 -9.21 4.94 -8.60
CA GLN A 27 -8.90 6.28 -8.11
C GLN A 27 -9.63 7.37 -8.92
N ASN A 28 -10.95 7.24 -9.07
CA ASN A 28 -11.79 8.14 -9.85
C ASN A 28 -11.29 8.35 -11.30
N GLY A 29 -10.73 7.29 -11.89
CA GLY A 29 -10.27 7.29 -13.27
C GLY A 29 -8.84 7.79 -13.47
N ARG A 30 -8.14 8.17 -12.40
CA ARG A 30 -6.77 8.73 -12.46
C ARG A 30 -5.68 7.65 -12.48
N ARG A 31 -6.04 6.38 -12.28
CA ARG A 31 -5.13 5.24 -12.42
C ARG A 31 -5.72 4.11 -13.22
N ILE A 32 -4.87 3.51 -14.05
CA ILE A 32 -5.17 2.33 -14.87
C ILE A 32 -4.11 1.27 -14.66
N ALA A 33 -4.53 0.00 -14.66
CA ALA A 33 -3.65 -1.16 -14.72
C ALA A 33 -3.86 -1.89 -16.04
N ILE A 34 -2.79 -2.15 -16.77
CA ILE A 34 -2.81 -2.68 -18.13
C ILE A 34 -2.03 -4.00 -18.14
N LEU A 35 -2.62 -5.05 -18.71
CA LEU A 35 -1.92 -6.30 -19.01
C LEU A 35 -1.29 -6.20 -20.39
N GLY A 36 -0.07 -6.67 -20.49
CA GLY A 36 0.68 -6.74 -21.73
C GLY A 36 1.81 -7.75 -21.67
N THR A 37 2.74 -7.64 -22.60
CA THR A 37 3.92 -8.50 -22.69
C THR A 37 5.17 -7.69 -22.97
N ILE A 38 6.30 -8.16 -22.46
CA ILE A 38 7.64 -7.74 -22.91
C ILE A 38 8.39 -9.03 -23.22
N ASN A 39 8.95 -9.15 -24.43
CA ASN A 39 9.66 -10.34 -24.91
C ASN A 39 8.88 -11.65 -24.67
N ASN A 40 7.60 -11.68 -25.02
CA ASN A 40 6.68 -12.81 -24.83
C ASN A 40 6.44 -13.26 -23.38
N GLN A 41 6.86 -12.48 -22.38
CA GLN A 41 6.54 -12.71 -20.98
C GLN A 41 5.53 -11.67 -20.49
N GLN A 42 4.52 -12.12 -19.74
CA GLN A 42 3.46 -11.24 -19.25
C GLN A 42 3.99 -10.18 -18.30
N GLY A 43 3.44 -8.97 -18.40
CA GLY A 43 3.72 -7.86 -17.49
C GLY A 43 2.48 -7.04 -17.21
N ILE A 44 2.48 -6.33 -16.07
CA ILE A 44 1.42 -5.38 -15.72
C ILE A 44 2.05 -3.99 -15.64
N LEU A 45 1.60 -3.08 -16.50
CA LEU A 45 1.94 -1.66 -16.43
C LEU A 45 0.80 -0.91 -15.77
N THR A 46 1.09 -0.27 -14.63
CA THR A 46 0.16 0.64 -13.96
C THR A 46 0.58 2.07 -14.25
N ALA A 47 -0.35 2.91 -14.70
CA ALA A 47 -0.14 4.32 -14.94
C ALA A 47 -1.11 5.14 -14.07
N GLU A 48 -0.57 6.12 -13.36
CA GLU A 48 -1.30 7.03 -12.47
C GLU A 48 -0.96 8.47 -12.83
N ARG A 49 -1.96 9.36 -12.78
CA ARG A 49 -1.72 10.81 -12.92
C ARG A 49 -0.88 11.29 -11.74
N ALA A 50 0.24 11.96 -12.05
CA ALA A 50 1.07 12.57 -11.02
C ALA A 50 0.34 13.75 -10.35
N ALA A 51 0.73 14.04 -9.11
CA ALA A 51 0.25 15.23 -8.43
C ALA A 51 0.75 16.50 -9.13
N PHE A 52 -0.04 17.58 -9.06
CA PHE A 52 0.43 18.89 -9.49
C PHE A 52 1.53 19.38 -8.55
N ALA A 53 2.62 19.92 -9.10
CA ALA A 53 3.58 20.69 -8.30
C ALA A 53 2.96 22.05 -7.96
N THR A 54 2.80 22.30 -6.67
CA THR A 54 2.17 23.52 -6.14
C THR A 54 3.03 24.23 -5.11
N GLU A 55 4.29 23.81 -4.96
CA GLU A 55 5.17 24.24 -3.88
C GLU A 55 5.69 25.67 -4.08
N THR A 56 5.82 26.13 -5.32
CA THR A 56 6.32 27.47 -5.64
C THR A 56 5.48 28.19 -6.69
N PRO A 57 5.47 29.54 -6.69
CA PRO A 57 4.84 30.32 -7.74
C PRO A 57 5.36 30.01 -9.15
N GLU A 58 6.65 29.65 -9.28
CA GLU A 58 7.27 29.27 -10.54
C GLU A 58 6.72 27.94 -11.04
N ALA A 59 6.50 26.95 -10.16
CA ALA A 59 5.88 25.68 -10.52
C ALA A 59 4.43 25.88 -11.03
N LEU A 60 3.65 26.73 -10.36
CA LEU A 60 2.31 27.09 -10.79
C LEU A 60 2.31 27.83 -12.13
N SER A 61 3.26 28.74 -12.32
CA SER A 61 3.43 29.47 -13.59
C SER A 61 3.83 28.55 -14.73
N ALA A 62 4.72 27.58 -14.46
CA ALA A 62 5.13 26.56 -15.42
C ALA A 62 3.96 25.64 -15.80
N PHE A 63 3.15 25.21 -14.82
CA PHE A 63 1.93 24.46 -15.08
C PHE A 63 0.97 25.25 -15.98
N HIS A 64 0.68 26.50 -15.65
CA HIS A 64 -0.21 27.36 -16.45
C HIS A 64 0.31 27.54 -17.88
N ALA A 65 1.62 27.76 -18.05
CA ALA A 65 2.25 27.88 -19.37
C ALA A 65 2.21 26.59 -20.20
N ALA A 66 2.10 25.42 -19.56
CA ALA A 66 2.03 24.13 -20.22
C ALA A 66 0.61 23.73 -20.67
N ILE A 67 -0.43 24.47 -20.25
CA ILE A 67 -1.81 24.18 -20.63
C ILE A 67 -1.97 24.41 -22.15
N THR A 68 -2.34 23.35 -22.85
CA THR A 68 -2.59 23.34 -24.29
C THR A 68 -3.91 22.61 -24.59
N GLN A 69 -4.40 22.73 -25.83
CA GLN A 69 -5.62 22.05 -26.30
C GLN A 69 -6.86 22.24 -25.37
N VAL A 70 -7.17 23.48 -25.03
CA VAL A 70 -8.29 23.81 -24.14
C VAL A 70 -9.61 23.72 -24.88
N GLN A 71 -10.53 22.88 -24.38
CA GLN A 71 -11.88 22.72 -24.87
C GLN A 71 -12.88 23.06 -23.77
N ASN A 72 -13.76 24.04 -24.01
CA ASN A 72 -14.84 24.35 -23.07
C ASN A 72 -15.93 23.26 -23.09
N LEU A 73 -16.39 22.89 -21.90
CA LEU A 73 -17.50 21.96 -21.69
C LEU A 73 -18.79 22.67 -21.28
N GLY A 74 -18.70 23.88 -20.71
CA GLY A 74 -19.84 24.71 -20.36
C GLY A 74 -19.46 26.07 -19.78
N ASP A 75 -20.42 26.99 -19.82
CA ASP A 75 -20.31 28.38 -19.37
C ASP A 75 -21.65 28.79 -18.73
N ASN A 76 -21.61 29.19 -17.46
CA ASN A 76 -22.76 29.69 -16.73
C ASN A 76 -22.35 30.81 -15.78
N ASP A 77 -22.69 32.06 -16.15
CA ASP A 77 -22.35 33.28 -15.42
C ASP A 77 -20.83 33.42 -15.17
N ILE A 78 -20.38 33.20 -13.93
CA ILE A 78 -18.97 33.24 -13.55
C ILE A 78 -18.28 31.86 -13.58
N TYR A 79 -19.02 30.77 -13.83
CA TYR A 79 -18.51 29.40 -13.80
C TYR A 79 -18.24 28.86 -15.20
N ARG A 80 -17.01 28.40 -15.46
CA ARG A 80 -16.60 27.77 -16.72
C ARG A 80 -15.77 26.53 -16.42
N TRP A 81 -16.01 25.44 -17.14
CA TRP A 81 -15.26 24.20 -16.98
C TRP A 81 -14.79 23.67 -18.34
N TYR A 82 -13.60 23.07 -18.35
CA TYR A 82 -12.85 22.75 -19.57
C TYR A 82 -12.23 21.36 -19.45
N LEU A 83 -11.90 20.78 -20.61
CA LEU A 83 -10.85 19.78 -20.75
C LEU A 83 -9.61 20.48 -21.33
N ALA A 84 -8.43 20.06 -20.91
CA ALA A 84 -7.17 20.55 -21.45
C ALA A 84 -6.09 19.47 -21.38
N SER A 85 -5.04 19.65 -22.17
CA SER A 85 -3.83 18.84 -22.18
C SER A 85 -2.67 19.64 -21.60
N SER A 86 -1.66 18.97 -21.04
CA SER A 86 -0.37 19.57 -20.69
C SER A 86 0.68 19.18 -21.73
N SER A 87 1.54 20.11 -22.12
CA SER A 87 2.70 19.81 -22.98
C SER A 87 3.97 20.46 -22.44
N SER A 88 4.96 19.64 -22.13
CA SER A 88 6.30 20.07 -21.73
C SER A 88 7.21 20.17 -22.96
N GLY A 89 7.62 21.39 -23.31
CA GLY A 89 8.64 21.63 -24.35
C GLY A 89 10.06 21.31 -23.85
N PRO A 90 11.07 21.24 -24.75
CA PRO A 90 12.47 21.05 -24.35
C PRO A 90 12.91 22.15 -23.36
N GLY A 91 13.39 21.75 -22.19
CA GLY A 91 13.80 22.69 -21.12
C GLY A 91 12.67 23.14 -20.18
N SER A 92 11.46 22.57 -20.29
CA SER A 92 10.38 22.87 -19.36
C SER A 92 10.74 22.42 -17.94
N GLN A 93 10.46 23.27 -16.96
CA GLN A 93 10.57 22.94 -15.53
C GLN A 93 9.31 22.26 -14.97
N GLN A 94 8.32 21.96 -15.82
CA GLN A 94 7.11 21.27 -15.38
C GLN A 94 7.48 19.82 -14.94
N PRO A 95 6.99 19.37 -13.78
CA PRO A 95 7.18 17.98 -13.36
C PRO A 95 6.46 16.99 -14.31
N PRO A 96 6.84 15.71 -14.30
CA PRO A 96 6.16 14.67 -15.09
C PRO A 96 4.68 14.52 -14.72
N ASP A 97 3.82 14.30 -15.72
CA ASP A 97 2.35 14.13 -15.54
C ASP A 97 1.92 12.70 -15.15
N LEU A 98 2.84 11.73 -15.19
CA LEU A 98 2.56 10.32 -14.97
C LEU A 98 3.56 9.67 -14.02
N LYS A 99 3.03 8.81 -13.14
CA LYS A 99 3.79 7.82 -12.38
C LYS A 99 3.50 6.44 -12.95
N LEU A 100 4.56 5.67 -13.22
CA LEU A 100 4.47 4.33 -13.79
C LEU A 100 5.01 3.28 -12.81
N ASN A 101 4.32 2.14 -12.71
CA ASN A 101 4.81 0.94 -12.03
C ASN A 101 4.73 -0.25 -12.99
N LEU A 102 5.81 -1.02 -13.10
CA LEU A 102 5.87 -2.20 -13.94
C LEU A 102 6.12 -3.45 -13.09
N ILE A 103 5.23 -4.44 -13.21
CA ILE A 103 5.45 -5.79 -12.69
C ILE A 103 5.79 -6.67 -13.88
N TRP A 104 7.04 -7.10 -14.00
CA TRP A 104 7.49 -7.96 -15.09
C TRP A 104 8.70 -8.83 -14.69
N PRO A 105 8.67 -10.15 -14.96
CA PRO A 105 7.51 -10.92 -15.39
C PRO A 105 6.44 -10.99 -14.28
N CYS A 106 5.16 -10.84 -14.66
CA CYS A 106 4.04 -10.98 -13.72
C CYS A 106 3.55 -12.44 -13.67
N THR A 107 2.65 -12.73 -12.73
CA THR A 107 2.05 -14.05 -12.54
C THR A 107 0.53 -13.94 -12.58
N ASP A 108 -0.19 -15.06 -12.73
CA ASP A 108 -1.66 -15.06 -12.69
C ASP A 108 -2.23 -14.44 -11.40
N GLN A 109 -1.50 -14.55 -10.29
CA GLN A 109 -1.89 -13.92 -9.04
C GLN A 109 -1.81 -12.39 -9.10
N HIS A 110 -0.77 -11.85 -9.76
CA HIS A 110 -0.70 -10.42 -10.04
C HIS A 110 -1.86 -9.99 -10.94
N ILE A 111 -2.13 -10.74 -12.01
CA ILE A 111 -3.22 -10.43 -12.94
C ILE A 111 -4.56 -10.39 -12.22
N LYS A 112 -4.88 -11.39 -11.39
CA LYS A 112 -6.10 -11.42 -10.58
C LYS A 112 -6.19 -10.25 -9.59
N LYS A 113 -5.07 -9.86 -8.97
CA LYS A 113 -5.01 -8.74 -8.02
C LYS A 113 -5.29 -7.39 -8.68
N TYR A 114 -4.74 -7.16 -9.87
CA TYR A 114 -4.85 -5.89 -10.59
C TYR A 114 -6.04 -5.85 -11.56
N SER A 115 -6.77 -6.95 -11.74
CA SER A 115 -8.03 -6.97 -12.49
C SER A 115 -9.18 -6.39 -11.68
N GLU A 116 -10.10 -5.73 -12.38
CA GLU A 116 -11.40 -5.38 -11.83
C GLU A 116 -12.11 -6.63 -11.34
N GLN A 117 -12.70 -6.53 -10.15
CA GLN A 117 -13.41 -7.63 -9.52
C GLN A 117 -14.47 -7.08 -8.58
N VAL A 118 -15.56 -7.83 -8.45
CA VAL A 118 -16.56 -7.59 -7.40
C VAL A 118 -15.90 -7.78 -6.04
N VAL A 119 -16.23 -6.90 -5.10
CA VAL A 119 -15.82 -7.01 -3.70
C VAL A 119 -16.99 -7.45 -2.82
N ARG A 120 -16.68 -8.18 -1.76
CA ARG A 120 -17.63 -8.79 -0.84
C ARG A 120 -17.21 -8.48 0.59
N MET A 121 -18.13 -7.93 1.38
CA MET A 121 -17.96 -7.85 2.82
C MET A 121 -18.14 -9.24 3.44
N VAL A 122 -17.23 -9.63 4.32
CA VAL A 122 -17.26 -10.89 5.06
C VAL A 122 -17.08 -10.61 6.55
N THR A 123 -17.66 -11.47 7.39
CA THR A 123 -17.44 -11.46 8.83
C THR A 123 -16.70 -12.73 9.24
N GLU A 124 -15.44 -12.57 9.63
CA GLU A 124 -14.57 -13.64 10.08
C GLU A 124 -14.69 -13.80 11.60
N THR A 125 -15.31 -14.88 12.04
CA THR A 125 -15.37 -15.24 13.46
C THR A 125 -14.04 -15.85 13.94
N PRO A 126 -13.81 -15.93 15.26
CA PRO A 126 -12.64 -16.64 15.81
C PRO A 126 -12.50 -18.08 15.29
N GLY A 127 -13.61 -18.79 15.12
CA GLY A 127 -13.63 -20.13 14.54
C GLY A 127 -13.14 -20.16 13.10
N ILE A 128 -13.66 -19.28 12.24
CA ILE A 128 -13.21 -19.19 10.83
C ILE A 128 -11.72 -18.81 10.76
N TYR A 129 -11.28 -17.88 11.62
CA TYR A 129 -9.88 -17.50 11.70
C TYR A 129 -8.99 -18.69 12.03
N ARG A 130 -9.29 -19.40 13.14
CA ARG A 130 -8.53 -20.55 13.62
C ARG A 130 -8.49 -21.68 12.60
N ASP A 131 -9.64 -22.01 12.02
CA ASP A 131 -9.80 -23.24 11.24
C ASP A 131 -9.42 -23.09 9.76
N HIS A 132 -9.45 -21.86 9.22
CA HIS A 132 -9.24 -21.62 7.78
C HIS A 132 -8.23 -20.53 7.47
N VAL A 133 -8.35 -19.36 8.09
CA VAL A 133 -7.52 -18.20 7.71
C VAL A 133 -6.10 -18.30 8.27
N ARG A 134 -5.91 -18.75 9.51
CA ARG A 134 -4.59 -18.96 10.10
C ARG A 134 -3.79 -20.06 9.37
N PRO A 135 -4.37 -21.22 9.01
CA PRO A 135 -3.71 -22.19 8.13
C PRO A 135 -3.30 -21.58 6.78
N TYR A 136 -4.20 -20.83 6.14
CA TYR A 136 -3.87 -20.11 4.89
C TYR A 136 -2.68 -19.16 5.07
N MET A 137 -2.65 -18.37 6.15
CA MET A 137 -1.53 -17.48 6.47
C MET A 137 -0.21 -18.24 6.63
N SER A 138 -0.23 -19.40 7.30
CA SER A 138 0.96 -20.26 7.49
C SER A 138 1.51 -20.73 6.15
N ALA A 139 0.66 -21.31 5.30
CA ALA A 139 1.04 -21.78 3.98
C ALA A 139 1.66 -20.66 3.14
N LYS A 140 1.07 -19.45 3.17
CA LYS A 140 1.61 -18.29 2.43
C LYS A 140 2.96 -17.81 2.93
N ARG A 141 3.27 -17.98 4.22
CA ARG A 141 4.59 -17.65 4.78
C ARG A 141 5.62 -18.72 4.40
N GLU A 142 5.23 -20.00 4.46
CA GLU A 142 6.08 -21.15 4.09
C GLU A 142 6.47 -21.15 2.60
N GLU A 143 5.60 -20.64 1.71
CA GLU A 143 5.88 -20.44 0.28
C GLU A 143 7.00 -19.40 -0.01
N GLY A 144 7.60 -18.76 1.00
CA GLY A 144 8.73 -17.82 0.82
C GLY A 144 8.34 -16.42 0.33
N ARG A 145 7.05 -16.06 0.40
CA ARG A 145 6.52 -14.78 -0.09
C ARG A 145 7.01 -13.54 0.68
N LEU A 146 7.67 -13.74 1.82
CA LEU A 146 8.21 -12.68 2.67
C LEU A 146 9.70 -12.42 2.47
N ASN A 147 10.37 -13.11 1.55
CA ASN A 147 11.81 -12.95 1.33
C ASN A 147 12.21 -11.48 1.06
N TRP A 148 11.38 -10.73 0.32
CA TRP A 148 11.63 -9.31 0.07
C TRP A 148 11.61 -8.48 1.37
N VAL A 149 10.65 -8.73 2.28
CA VAL A 149 10.58 -8.07 3.59
C VAL A 149 11.84 -8.36 4.40
N PHE A 150 12.22 -9.64 4.49
CA PHE A 150 13.39 -10.05 5.28
C PHE A 150 14.69 -9.50 4.71
N ASN A 151 14.82 -9.40 3.38
CA ASN A 151 15.98 -8.76 2.76
C ASN A 151 16.13 -7.28 3.18
N ILE A 152 15.03 -6.53 3.30
CA ILE A 152 15.05 -5.14 3.78
C ILE A 152 15.41 -5.10 5.27
N LEU A 153 14.75 -5.93 6.10
CA LEU A 153 14.99 -5.95 7.54
C LEU A 153 16.44 -6.30 7.88
N GLU A 154 17.02 -7.27 7.16
CA GLU A 154 18.39 -7.79 7.35
C GLU A 154 19.48 -6.93 6.68
N GLY A 155 19.13 -5.81 6.06
CA GLY A 155 20.13 -4.90 5.51
C GLY A 155 20.62 -5.24 4.09
N ARG A 156 19.94 -6.15 3.39
CA ARG A 156 20.40 -6.69 2.09
C ARG A 156 19.92 -5.89 0.88
N THR A 157 18.76 -5.25 0.96
CA THR A 157 18.13 -4.49 -0.14
C THR A 157 17.48 -3.21 0.36
N GLU A 158 17.36 -2.19 -0.50
CA GLU A 158 16.62 -0.94 -0.25
C GLU A 158 17.11 -0.15 1.00
N GLN A 159 18.38 -0.26 1.38
CA GLN A 159 18.89 0.42 2.59
C GLN A 159 19.01 1.94 2.40
N GLU A 160 19.24 2.36 1.16
CA GLU A 160 19.21 3.75 0.72
C GLU A 160 17.81 4.39 0.82
N ASP A 161 16.76 3.58 0.82
CA ASP A 161 15.36 4.03 0.90
C ASP A 161 14.82 4.04 2.34
N VAL A 162 15.57 3.49 3.31
CA VAL A 162 15.19 3.49 4.72
C VAL A 162 15.35 4.90 5.29
N ILE A 163 14.22 5.48 5.70
CA ILE A 163 14.14 6.83 6.26
C ILE A 163 14.52 6.84 7.75
N LEU A 164 14.05 5.82 8.46
CA LEU A 164 14.22 5.69 9.90
C LEU A 164 14.48 4.22 10.23
N ARG A 165 15.40 3.97 11.17
CA ARG A 165 15.56 2.66 11.80
C ARG A 165 15.67 2.83 13.31
N ASP A 166 14.70 2.27 14.01
CA ASP A 166 14.64 2.17 15.46
C ASP A 166 15.07 0.76 15.88
N LYS A 167 15.97 0.67 16.86
CA LYS A 167 16.53 -0.61 17.33
C LYS A 167 15.74 -1.24 18.48
N GLY A 168 14.63 -0.64 18.91
CA GLY A 168 13.91 -1.04 20.11
C GLY A 168 14.47 -0.40 21.38
N SER A 169 13.77 -0.61 22.50
CA SER A 169 14.28 -0.26 23.81
C SER A 169 15.43 -1.21 24.16
N GLY A 170 16.52 -0.71 24.75
CA GLY A 170 17.85 -1.36 24.81
C GLY A 170 17.99 -2.75 25.47
N ASN A 171 16.90 -3.45 25.76
CA ASN A 171 16.89 -4.82 26.27
C ASN A 171 16.37 -5.86 25.25
N GLU A 172 15.68 -5.46 24.17
CA GLU A 172 15.11 -6.40 23.18
C GLU A 172 15.18 -5.82 21.75
N GLU A 173 16.18 -6.24 20.96
CA GLU A 173 16.33 -5.83 19.54
C GLU A 173 15.09 -6.17 18.67
N GLU A 174 14.21 -7.05 19.14
CA GLU A 174 12.99 -7.46 18.46
C GLU A 174 11.85 -6.42 18.55
N GLU A 175 11.94 -5.42 19.43
CA GLU A 175 10.89 -4.40 19.59
C GLU A 175 10.96 -3.27 18.55
N GLY A 176 12.08 -3.14 17.85
CA GLY A 176 12.34 -2.06 16.89
C GLY A 176 11.55 -2.16 15.59
N PHE A 177 11.78 -1.18 14.72
CA PHE A 177 11.16 -1.11 13.40
C PHE A 177 12.03 -0.30 12.42
N LEU A 178 11.73 -0.41 11.13
CA LEU A 178 12.26 0.49 10.11
C LEU A 178 11.11 1.13 9.33
N VAL A 179 11.35 2.31 8.77
CA VAL A 179 10.36 3.06 7.97
C VAL A 179 10.92 3.32 6.59
N LEU A 180 10.11 3.06 5.57
CA LEU A 180 10.43 3.31 4.17
C LEU A 180 9.22 3.93 3.44
N PRO A 181 9.43 4.64 2.31
CA PRO A 181 8.35 5.12 1.46
C PRO A 181 7.44 3.99 0.96
N ASP A 182 6.13 4.19 0.98
CA ASP A 182 5.22 3.33 0.22
C ASP A 182 5.43 3.53 -1.29
N LEU A 183 5.30 2.45 -2.07
CA LEU A 183 5.45 2.49 -3.53
C LEU A 183 4.57 3.56 -4.20
N ASN A 184 3.42 3.91 -3.61
CA ASN A 184 2.49 4.87 -4.17
C ASN A 184 2.85 6.33 -3.84
N TRP A 185 3.73 6.60 -2.90
CA TRP A 185 4.19 7.97 -2.63
C TRP A 185 5.29 8.41 -3.61
N ASP A 186 5.32 9.69 -3.97
CA ASP A 186 6.32 10.28 -4.87
C ASP A 186 7.59 10.73 -4.15
N ARG A 187 7.63 10.57 -2.81
CA ARG A 187 8.72 10.93 -1.91
C ARG A 187 8.96 12.45 -1.81
N LYS A 188 8.02 13.27 -2.29
CA LYS A 188 8.16 14.74 -2.35
C LYS A 188 6.95 15.47 -1.78
N THR A 189 5.75 15.17 -2.25
CA THR A 189 4.55 15.90 -1.86
C THR A 189 4.08 15.44 -0.47
N MET A 190 4.27 16.29 0.54
CA MET A 190 3.97 15.98 1.94
C MET A 190 2.49 15.75 2.21
N GLY A 191 1.60 16.45 1.50
CA GLY A 191 0.15 16.24 1.59
C GLY A 191 -0.27 14.83 1.18
N SER A 192 0.53 14.15 0.36
CA SER A 192 0.35 12.76 -0.04
C SER A 192 1.33 11.79 0.62
N LEU A 193 2.00 12.20 1.72
CA LEU A 193 2.94 11.32 2.42
C LEU A 193 2.28 10.00 2.80
N HIS A 194 2.94 8.91 2.40
CA HIS A 194 2.55 7.54 2.73
C HIS A 194 3.82 6.72 2.90
N LEU A 195 4.02 6.24 4.13
CA LEU A 195 5.14 5.43 4.56
C LEU A 195 4.65 4.06 5.06
N LEU A 196 5.57 3.10 5.06
CA LEU A 196 5.39 1.79 5.66
C LEU A 196 6.40 1.62 6.78
N ALA A 197 5.92 1.30 7.98
CA ALA A 197 6.74 0.86 9.09
C ALA A 197 6.72 -0.66 9.17
N LEU A 198 7.89 -1.28 9.04
CA LEU A 198 8.11 -2.72 9.15
C LEU A 198 8.72 -3.02 10.52
N VAL A 199 8.02 -3.79 11.35
CA VAL A 199 8.55 -4.20 12.65
C VAL A 199 9.65 -5.26 12.49
N LEU A 200 10.62 -5.28 13.40
CA LEU A 200 11.76 -6.22 13.33
C LEU A 200 11.37 -7.64 13.77
N ARG A 201 10.52 -7.77 14.80
CA ARG A 201 9.95 -9.06 15.21
C ARG A 201 9.20 -9.75 14.08
N ARG A 202 9.25 -11.09 14.06
CA ARG A 202 8.71 -11.92 12.96
C ARG A 202 7.51 -12.80 13.36
N ASP A 203 7.14 -12.78 14.63
CA ASP A 203 6.11 -13.61 15.25
C ASP A 203 4.69 -13.01 15.13
N ILE A 204 4.56 -11.72 14.84
CA ILE A 204 3.27 -11.06 14.57
C ILE A 204 3.04 -10.99 13.05
N TRP A 205 2.07 -11.75 12.55
CA TRP A 205 1.83 -11.89 11.11
C TRP A 205 0.76 -10.92 10.62
N SER A 206 -0.17 -10.55 11.48
CA SER A 206 -1.23 -9.57 11.23
C SER A 206 -1.77 -9.04 12.56
N LEU A 207 -2.78 -8.16 12.49
CA LEU A 207 -3.45 -7.66 13.70
C LEU A 207 -4.05 -8.78 14.57
N ARG A 208 -4.32 -9.98 14.02
CA ARG A 208 -4.86 -11.11 14.78
C ARG A 208 -3.91 -11.66 15.85
N ASP A 209 -2.60 -11.49 15.68
CA ASP A 209 -1.61 -11.94 16.66
C ASP A 209 -1.45 -10.94 17.83
N LEU A 210 -2.09 -9.78 17.75
CA LEU A 210 -2.06 -8.77 18.81
C LEU A 210 -2.91 -9.22 19.99
N LYS A 211 -2.35 -9.03 21.19
CA LYS A 211 -2.88 -9.47 22.49
C LYS A 211 -2.72 -8.34 23.49
N LYS A 212 -3.38 -8.43 24.65
CA LYS A 212 -3.29 -7.43 25.72
C LYS A 212 -1.84 -7.17 26.15
N LYS A 213 -1.01 -8.22 26.25
CA LYS A 213 0.43 -8.09 26.57
C LYS A 213 1.23 -7.26 25.57
N HIS A 214 0.74 -7.09 24.34
CA HIS A 214 1.40 -6.30 23.30
C HIS A 214 1.05 -4.81 23.38
N VAL A 215 0.11 -4.39 24.23
CA VAL A 215 -0.30 -2.97 24.35
C VAL A 215 0.87 -2.02 24.66
N PRO A 216 1.78 -2.32 25.62
CA PRO A 216 2.94 -1.46 25.87
C PRO A 216 3.81 -1.25 24.63
N TRP A 217 4.09 -2.34 23.90
CA TRP A 217 4.87 -2.30 22.65
C TRP A 217 4.15 -1.52 21.53
N LEU A 218 2.83 -1.67 21.39
CA LEU A 218 2.05 -0.91 20.40
C LEU A 218 2.05 0.60 20.71
N LYS A 219 1.99 0.98 22.00
CA LYS A 219 2.11 2.38 22.43
C LYS A 219 3.51 2.93 22.14
N TYR A 220 4.56 2.16 22.42
CA TYR A 220 5.94 2.51 22.06
C TYR A 220 6.08 2.76 20.55
N LEU A 221 5.63 1.81 19.71
CA LEU A 221 5.68 1.97 18.24
C LEU A 221 4.95 3.23 17.79
N ARG A 222 3.73 3.46 18.29
CA ARG A 222 2.94 4.64 17.95
C ARG A 222 3.70 5.91 18.29
N GLU A 223 4.24 6.01 19.50
CA GLU A 223 4.95 7.20 19.98
C GLU A 223 6.22 7.46 19.17
N ARG A 224 7.06 6.43 18.97
CA ARG A 224 8.30 6.54 18.19
C ARG A 224 8.04 6.91 16.73
N LEU A 225 7.05 6.26 16.09
CA LEU A 225 6.68 6.58 14.72
C LEU A 225 6.28 8.05 14.58
N LEU A 226 5.43 8.56 15.48
CA LEU A 226 4.99 9.95 15.42
C LEU A 226 6.14 10.93 15.68
N GLU A 227 6.89 10.74 16.76
CA GLU A 227 7.93 11.70 17.14
C GLU A 227 9.15 11.68 16.23
N ASP A 228 9.58 10.52 15.79
CA ASP A 228 10.81 10.44 14.99
C ASP A 228 10.56 10.83 13.54
N LEU A 229 9.35 10.60 13.02
CA LEU A 229 9.00 11.07 11.67
C LEU A 229 8.89 12.59 11.58
N VAL A 230 8.38 13.29 12.61
CA VAL A 230 8.37 14.77 12.58
C VAL A 230 9.77 15.37 12.73
N LYS A 231 10.73 14.65 13.33
CA LYS A 231 12.16 15.05 13.30
C LYS A 231 12.76 14.91 11.91
N VAL A 232 12.38 13.86 11.18
CA VAL A 232 12.84 13.65 9.80
C VAL A 232 12.17 14.63 8.83
N TYR A 233 10.89 14.97 9.07
CA TYR A 233 10.10 15.89 8.26
C TYR A 233 9.60 17.07 9.13
N PRO A 234 10.44 18.08 9.42
CA PRO A 234 10.12 19.17 10.37
C PRO A 234 8.90 20.02 10.01
N GLN A 235 8.42 19.94 8.77
CA GLN A 235 7.20 20.59 8.31
C GLN A 235 5.91 19.86 8.72
N LEU A 236 6.02 18.70 9.38
CA LEU A 236 4.88 17.93 9.88
C LEU A 236 4.77 18.04 11.40
N GLU A 237 3.53 18.05 11.87
CA GLU A 237 3.19 17.89 13.27
C GLU A 237 2.66 16.46 13.53
N THR A 238 2.73 15.99 14.77
CA THR A 238 2.37 14.60 15.10
C THR A 238 0.88 14.32 14.88
N ASP A 239 0.03 15.33 15.03
CA ASP A 239 -1.41 15.27 14.79
C ASP A 239 -1.79 15.37 13.29
N GLN A 240 -0.81 15.58 12.41
CA GLN A 240 -0.98 15.51 10.96
C GLN A 240 -0.73 14.10 10.40
N LEU A 241 -0.52 13.10 11.25
CA LEU A 241 -0.26 11.71 10.87
C LEU A 241 -1.39 10.77 11.32
N LYS A 242 -1.77 9.83 10.44
CA LYS A 242 -2.69 8.72 10.74
C LYS A 242 -1.93 7.41 10.68
N LEU A 243 -2.11 6.55 11.68
CA LEU A 243 -1.52 5.23 11.74
C LEU A 243 -2.61 4.16 11.62
N TYR A 244 -2.45 3.23 10.69
CA TYR A 244 -3.37 2.12 10.54
C TYR A 244 -2.67 0.86 10.01
N VAL A 245 -3.32 -0.29 10.20
CA VAL A 245 -2.87 -1.57 9.66
C VAL A 245 -3.95 -2.12 8.72
N HIS A 246 -3.56 -2.98 7.78
CA HIS A 246 -4.52 -3.65 6.91
C HIS A 246 -5.03 -4.96 7.49
N TYR A 247 -6.33 -5.22 7.31
CA TYR A 247 -6.90 -6.55 7.45
C TYR A 247 -7.97 -6.83 6.38
N GLN A 248 -7.80 -7.84 5.52
CA GLN A 248 -6.60 -8.69 5.36
C GLN A 248 -5.40 -7.88 4.84
N PRO A 249 -4.16 -8.11 5.33
CA PRO A 249 -2.97 -7.47 4.80
C PRO A 249 -2.58 -8.05 3.43
N THR A 250 -1.76 -7.32 2.67
CA THR A 250 -1.25 -7.81 1.37
C THR A 250 -0.18 -8.90 1.53
N TYR A 251 0.51 -8.92 2.67
CA TYR A 251 1.51 -9.90 3.06
C TYR A 251 1.48 -10.09 4.57
N TYR A 252 1.84 -11.28 5.05
CA TYR A 252 1.67 -11.69 6.45
C TYR A 252 2.89 -11.42 7.31
N HIS A 253 3.35 -10.18 7.34
CA HIS A 253 4.31 -9.63 8.30
C HIS A 253 3.72 -8.34 8.82
N PHE A 254 3.61 -8.16 10.14
CA PHE A 254 2.95 -6.98 10.69
C PHE A 254 3.63 -5.68 10.23
N HIS A 255 2.84 -4.75 9.73
CA HIS A 255 3.31 -3.46 9.24
C HIS A 255 2.26 -2.40 9.49
N ILE A 256 2.72 -1.18 9.72
CA ILE A 256 1.88 -0.02 10.00
C ILE A 256 2.03 0.94 8.83
N HIS A 257 0.91 1.36 8.26
CA HIS A 257 0.84 2.48 7.34
C HIS A 257 0.89 3.76 8.15
N VAL A 258 1.78 4.68 7.79
CA VAL A 258 1.82 6.04 8.31
C VAL A 258 1.53 7.00 7.17
N VAL A 259 0.45 7.75 7.27
CA VAL A 259 0.02 8.66 6.20
C VAL A 259 -0.28 10.05 6.72
N ASN A 260 -0.14 11.06 5.86
CA ASN A 260 -0.63 12.40 6.18
C ASN A 260 -2.16 12.39 6.33
N VAL A 261 -2.70 13.15 7.29
CA VAL A 261 -4.16 13.35 7.43
C VAL A 261 -4.80 13.87 6.14
N MET A 262 -4.07 14.69 5.38
CA MET A 262 -4.48 15.31 4.11
C MET A 262 -4.41 14.37 2.91
N LEU A 263 -3.83 13.17 3.04
CA LEU A 263 -3.75 12.21 1.93
C LEU A 263 -5.17 11.79 1.50
N GLU A 264 -5.48 11.99 0.20
CA GLU A 264 -6.77 11.60 -0.39
C GLU A 264 -7.09 10.13 -0.08
N ALA A 265 -8.26 9.90 0.51
CA ALA A 265 -8.65 8.58 0.99
C ALA A 265 -9.01 7.64 -0.18
N GLY A 266 -8.10 6.74 -0.51
CA GLY A 266 -8.34 5.63 -1.43
C GLY A 266 -8.72 4.33 -0.73
N ALA A 267 -8.77 3.23 -1.50
CA ALA A 267 -9.10 1.89 -0.99
C ALA A 267 -8.20 1.43 0.18
N THR A 268 -6.96 1.90 0.23
CA THR A 268 -6.01 1.60 1.32
C THR A 268 -6.42 2.17 2.68
N GLN A 269 -7.24 3.24 2.70
CA GLN A 269 -7.75 3.88 3.92
C GLN A 269 -9.22 3.53 4.22
N ALA A 270 -9.86 2.72 3.37
CA ALA A 270 -11.29 2.45 3.47
C ALA A 270 -11.63 1.57 4.69
N THR A 271 -12.83 1.80 5.25
CA THR A 271 -13.40 0.89 6.26
C THR A 271 -13.55 -0.52 5.68
N GLY A 272 -13.32 -1.53 6.52
CA GLY A 272 -13.22 -2.93 6.06
C GLY A 272 -11.90 -3.26 5.35
N LYS A 273 -10.89 -2.38 5.44
CA LYS A 273 -9.50 -2.65 5.03
C LYS A 273 -8.50 -2.05 6.00
N ALA A 274 -8.61 -0.75 6.27
CA ALA A 274 -7.78 -0.06 7.25
C ALA A 274 -8.40 -0.17 8.64
N PHE A 275 -7.59 -0.58 9.61
CA PHE A 275 -7.92 -0.60 11.02
C PHE A 275 -6.96 0.36 11.74
N GLY A 276 -7.50 1.45 12.31
CA GLY A 276 -6.71 2.47 13.01
C GLY A 276 -5.94 1.86 14.18
N LEU A 277 -4.65 2.19 14.30
CA LEU A 277 -3.77 1.62 15.31
C LEU A 277 -4.27 1.95 16.72
N GLU A 278 -4.69 3.18 16.94
CA GLU A 278 -5.26 3.67 18.20
C GLU A 278 -6.54 2.91 18.59
N ASN A 279 -7.40 2.59 17.61
CA ASN A 279 -8.61 1.81 17.88
C ASN A 279 -8.27 0.37 18.27
N ILE A 280 -7.26 -0.24 17.64
CA ILE A 280 -6.78 -1.57 18.01
C ILE A 280 -6.21 -1.56 19.44
N ILE A 281 -5.40 -0.55 19.78
CA ILE A 281 -4.85 -0.39 21.14
C ILE A 281 -5.99 -0.28 22.15
N SER A 282 -6.94 0.62 21.92
CA SER A 282 -8.09 0.82 22.81
C SER A 282 -8.95 -0.44 22.96
N GLN A 283 -9.16 -1.18 21.86
CA GLN A 283 -9.90 -2.43 21.89
C GLN A 283 -9.19 -3.50 22.73
N LEU A 284 -7.86 -3.63 22.59
CA LEU A 284 -7.06 -4.55 23.41
C LEU A 284 -7.07 -4.16 24.90
N GLU A 285 -6.98 -2.87 25.22
CA GLU A 285 -7.02 -2.39 26.61
C GLU A 285 -8.34 -2.74 27.30
N THR A 286 -9.44 -2.65 26.56
CA THR A 286 -10.81 -2.81 27.08
C THR A 286 -11.38 -4.22 26.92
N LEU A 287 -10.73 -5.10 26.17
CA LEU A 287 -11.10 -6.51 26.03
C LEU A 287 -11.08 -7.22 27.38
N GLU A 288 -12.19 -7.87 27.76
CA GLU A 288 -12.26 -8.68 28.96
C GLU A 288 -11.37 -9.93 28.84
N GLY A 289 -10.60 -10.23 29.88
CA GLY A 289 -9.71 -11.40 29.91
C GLY A 289 -8.31 -11.09 30.44
N ASN A 290 -7.39 -12.05 30.29
CA ASN A 290 -6.00 -11.95 30.73
C ASN A 290 -5.07 -11.44 29.62
N GLU A 291 -3.77 -11.38 29.92
CA GLU A 291 -2.70 -10.90 29.02
C GLU A 291 -2.61 -11.63 27.65
N GLU A 292 -3.11 -12.87 27.55
CA GLU A 292 -3.12 -13.65 26.31
C GLU A 292 -4.36 -13.43 25.44
N THR A 293 -5.38 -12.74 25.97
CA THR A 293 -6.58 -12.35 25.23
C THR A 293 -6.19 -11.38 24.13
N GLY A 294 -6.81 -11.48 22.96
CA GLY A 294 -6.42 -10.63 21.85
C GLY A 294 -7.40 -10.56 20.69
N MET A 295 -6.90 -10.01 19.59
CA MET A 295 -7.67 -9.80 18.37
C MET A 295 -8.08 -11.10 17.69
N ALA A 296 -7.49 -12.26 18.04
CA ALA A 296 -7.95 -13.56 17.59
C ALA A 296 -9.32 -13.96 18.17
N ASP A 297 -9.73 -13.37 19.30
CA ASP A 297 -10.93 -13.75 20.05
C ASP A 297 -12.19 -12.96 19.63
N VAL A 298 -12.05 -11.98 18.75
CA VAL A 298 -13.16 -11.13 18.27
C VAL A 298 -13.56 -11.46 16.82
N SER A 299 -14.75 -11.05 16.40
CA SER A 299 -15.10 -11.12 14.96
C SER A 299 -14.59 -9.87 14.24
N LEU A 300 -14.02 -10.04 13.05
CA LEU A 300 -13.58 -8.93 12.19
C LEU A 300 -14.39 -8.92 10.90
N THR A 301 -14.86 -7.73 10.50
CA THR A 301 -15.61 -7.55 9.25
C THR A 301 -14.80 -6.70 8.28
N TYR A 302 -14.55 -7.24 7.09
CA TYR A 302 -13.67 -6.63 6.08
C TYR A 302 -14.09 -7.06 4.67
N TYR A 303 -13.58 -6.40 3.63
CA TYR A 303 -13.88 -6.78 2.24
C TYR A 303 -12.79 -7.67 1.62
N LEU A 304 -13.23 -8.58 0.75
CA LEU A 304 -12.41 -9.39 -0.12
C LEU A 304 -12.86 -9.24 -1.56
N GLY A 305 -11.91 -9.25 -2.49
CA GLY A 305 -12.22 -9.40 -3.90
C GLY A 305 -12.56 -10.85 -4.25
N GLU A 306 -13.49 -11.09 -5.18
CA GLU A 306 -13.93 -12.44 -5.54
C GLU A 306 -12.81 -13.31 -6.17
N ALA A 307 -11.75 -12.69 -6.70
CA ALA A 307 -10.60 -13.44 -7.22
C ALA A 307 -9.56 -13.78 -6.13
N SER A 308 -9.76 -13.35 -4.88
CA SER A 308 -8.86 -13.67 -3.77
C SER A 308 -9.00 -15.14 -3.34
N GLU A 309 -7.88 -15.75 -2.94
CA GLU A 309 -7.86 -17.14 -2.47
C GLU A 309 -8.74 -17.33 -1.23
N LEU A 310 -8.79 -16.34 -0.33
CA LEU A 310 -9.68 -16.38 0.84
C LEU A 310 -11.17 -16.38 0.43
N TRP A 311 -11.55 -15.62 -0.59
CA TRP A 311 -12.93 -15.70 -1.09
C TRP A 311 -13.18 -17.05 -1.77
N SER A 312 -12.34 -17.45 -2.72
CA SER A 312 -12.59 -18.65 -3.52
C SER A 312 -12.57 -19.93 -2.69
N ASN A 313 -11.72 -19.99 -1.66
CA ASN A 313 -11.45 -21.22 -0.91
C ASN A 313 -12.13 -21.25 0.47
N VAL A 314 -12.48 -20.09 1.06
CA VAL A 314 -13.07 -20.01 2.40
C VAL A 314 -14.46 -19.40 2.38
N PHE A 315 -14.56 -18.09 2.15
CA PHE A 315 -15.82 -17.38 2.35
C PHE A 315 -16.89 -17.66 1.29
N GLY A 316 -16.47 -17.92 0.04
CA GLY A 316 -17.34 -18.33 -1.05
C GLY A 316 -18.01 -19.68 -0.78
N PRO A 317 -17.25 -20.75 -0.46
CA PRO A 317 -17.79 -22.03 0.01
C PRO A 317 -18.70 -21.89 1.23
N LEU A 318 -18.26 -21.18 2.28
CA LEU A 318 -19.08 -20.96 3.49
C LEU A 318 -20.43 -20.32 3.15
N LYS A 319 -20.42 -19.31 2.26
CA LYS A 319 -21.66 -18.65 1.79
C LYS A 319 -22.61 -19.62 1.08
N ARG A 320 -22.09 -20.63 0.39
CA ARG A 320 -22.90 -21.66 -0.30
C ARG A 320 -23.29 -22.83 0.61
N GLY A 321 -22.86 -22.84 1.88
CA GLY A 321 -23.06 -23.96 2.79
C GLY A 321 -22.12 -25.14 2.52
N GLU A 322 -21.04 -24.91 1.78
CA GLU A 322 -20.01 -25.91 1.46
C GLU A 322 -18.85 -25.85 2.46
N LYS A 323 -18.09 -26.95 2.56
CA LYS A 323 -16.87 -26.98 3.38
C LYS A 323 -15.76 -26.19 2.67
N PRO A 324 -15.07 -25.26 3.37
CA PRO A 324 -13.86 -24.62 2.85
C PRO A 324 -12.78 -25.62 2.44
N LEU A 325 -11.99 -25.24 1.43
CA LEU A 325 -10.84 -26.00 0.94
C LEU A 325 -9.65 -25.92 1.88
#